data_AF-A0A837HZK8-F1
#
_entry.id   AF-A0A837HZK8-F1
#
_cell.length_a   1.000
_cell.length_b   1.000
_cell.length_c   1.000
_cell.angle_alpha   90.00
_cell.angle_beta   90.00
_cell.angle_gamma   90.00
#
_symmetry.space_group_name_H-M   'P 1'
#
loop_
_entity.id
_entity.type
_entity.pdbx_description
1 polymer ?
#
loop_
_entity_poly.entity_id
_entity_poly.type
_entity_poly.pdbx_seq_one_letter_code
_entity_poly.pdbx_strand_id
1 'polypeptide(L)'
;MKNILLNYKYTIVLIGFSIISGTFLIANGMQPEALLLAVPFTDQAPTGKWDRNEDCEETSIAMAHAYFEGNREDKLTIALAQEYISKLRNWEAANIGYNADTGAYATSSMAEGTFGITVRQIKDYTEDDLKKELSKNHVILLPVNARLLDNLTYQESGPFYHMIVVRGYDTSGFIINDPGTTHGNGVFYSFETLKRAAADWNNSAKIMDSTIKIALILSR
;
A
#
# COMPACT_ATOMS: atom_id res chain seq x y z
N MET A 1 -26.38 -68.81 35.97
CA MET A 1 -25.93 -67.44 36.31
C MET A 1 -24.55 -67.20 35.72
N LYS A 2 -24.31 -65.99 35.18
CA LYS A 2 -23.11 -65.49 34.43
C LYS A 2 -23.07 -65.93 32.96
N ASN A 3 -23.76 -65.25 32.04
CA ASN A 3 -23.51 -63.94 31.43
C ASN A 3 -22.12 -63.75 30.79
N ILE A 4 -22.15 -63.77 29.45
CA ILE A 4 -21.65 -62.76 28.48
C ILE A 4 -20.17 -62.39 28.55
N LEU A 5 -19.47 -62.53 27.43
CA LEU A 5 -18.88 -61.40 26.68
C LEU A 5 -18.26 -61.89 25.36
N LEU A 6 -18.90 -61.51 24.25
CA LEU A 6 -18.34 -61.54 22.90
C LEU A 6 -17.19 -60.52 22.81
N ASN A 7 -16.01 -60.97 22.39
CA ASN A 7 -14.91 -60.08 22.02
C ASN A 7 -15.03 -59.70 20.55
N TYR A 8 -15.63 -58.55 20.26
CA TYR A 8 -15.50 -57.87 18.97
C TYR A 8 -14.16 -57.12 18.96
N LYS A 9 -13.20 -57.60 18.16
CA LYS A 9 -11.98 -56.86 17.84
C LYS A 9 -12.33 -55.73 16.86
N TYR A 10 -12.46 -54.51 17.37
CA TYR A 10 -12.52 -53.31 16.54
C TYR A 10 -11.16 -53.12 15.86
N THR A 11 -11.11 -53.36 14.55
CA THR A 11 -9.97 -52.96 13.73
C THR A 11 -10.16 -51.48 13.39
N ILE A 12 -9.44 -50.61 14.09
CA ILE A 12 -9.37 -49.19 13.77
C ILE A 12 -8.52 -49.07 12.49
N VAL A 13 -9.19 -48.83 11.36
CA VAL A 13 -8.51 -48.40 10.12
C VAL A 13 -8.23 -46.90 10.27
N LEU A 14 -7.02 -46.58 10.72
CA LEU A 14 -6.48 -45.22 10.62
C LEU A 14 -6.20 -44.94 9.15
N ILE A 15 -7.13 -44.25 8.47
CA ILE A 15 -6.87 -43.64 7.17
C ILE A 15 -5.91 -42.48 7.44
N GLY A 16 -4.62 -42.74 7.24
CA GLY A 16 -3.61 -41.69 7.25
C GLY A 16 -3.92 -40.71 6.13
N PHE A 17 -4.36 -39.50 6.48
CA PHE A 17 -4.24 -38.36 5.59
C PHE A 17 -2.75 -38.07 5.43
N SER A 18 -2.13 -38.61 4.39
CA SER A 18 -0.85 -38.12 3.92
C SER A 18 -1.03 -36.65 3.56
N ILE A 19 -0.48 -35.77 4.39
CA ILE A 19 -0.27 -34.37 4.01
C ILE A 19 0.75 -34.42 2.89
N ILE A 20 0.26 -34.40 1.65
CA ILE A 20 1.08 -34.15 0.48
C ILE A 20 1.56 -32.71 0.65
N SER A 21 2.76 -32.57 1.21
CA SER A 21 3.54 -31.35 1.16
C SER A 21 3.98 -31.19 -0.30
N GLY A 22 3.06 -30.63 -1.10
CA GLY A 22 3.34 -30.25 -2.48
C GLY A 22 4.43 -29.20 -2.48
N THR A 23 5.65 -29.64 -2.81
CA THR A 23 6.72 -28.75 -3.22
C THR A 23 6.33 -28.17 -4.57
N PHE A 24 5.74 -26.98 -4.55
CA PHE A 24 5.48 -26.22 -5.78
C PHE A 24 6.81 -25.68 -6.31
N LEU A 25 7.42 -26.44 -7.22
CA LEU A 25 8.37 -25.91 -8.19
C LEU A 25 7.56 -25.26 -9.31
N ILE A 26 7.25 -23.95 -9.19
CA ILE A 26 6.75 -23.18 -10.35
C ILE A 26 7.96 -22.66 -11.12
N ALA A 27 8.26 -23.32 -12.23
CA ALA A 27 9.01 -22.72 -13.33
C ALA A 27 8.02 -21.96 -14.22
N ASN A 28 8.30 -20.67 -14.48
CA ASN A 28 7.63 -19.74 -15.41
C ASN A 28 6.26 -19.15 -15.01
N GLY A 29 6.27 -18.32 -13.96
CA GLY A 29 6.02 -16.88 -14.10
C GLY A 29 4.70 -16.35 -14.69
N MET A 30 3.54 -16.86 -14.28
CA MET A 30 2.26 -16.18 -14.52
C MET A 30 1.82 -15.43 -13.26
N GLN A 31 1.60 -14.12 -13.37
CA GLN A 31 1.06 -13.31 -12.28
C GLN A 31 -0.41 -13.73 -12.02
N PRO A 32 -0.89 -13.66 -10.77
CA PRO A 32 -2.31 -13.92 -10.50
C PRO A 32 -3.17 -12.87 -11.21
N GLU A 33 -4.37 -13.26 -11.65
CA GLU A 33 -5.32 -12.36 -12.35
C GLU A 33 -5.82 -11.23 -11.44
N ALA A 34 -5.88 -11.49 -10.14
CA ALA A 34 -6.20 -10.50 -9.11
C ALA A 34 -5.37 -10.75 -7.86
N LEU A 35 -5.07 -9.68 -7.14
CA LEU A 35 -4.29 -9.70 -5.91
C LEU A 35 -4.72 -8.52 -5.03
N LEU A 36 -4.83 -8.75 -3.72
CA LEU A 36 -5.06 -7.71 -2.74
C LEU A 36 -4.15 -7.93 -1.53
N LEU A 37 -3.25 -6.98 -1.28
CA LEU A 37 -2.47 -6.91 -0.05
C LEU A 37 -3.34 -6.30 1.05
N ALA A 38 -3.31 -6.90 2.24
CA ALA A 38 -4.01 -6.41 3.42
C ALA A 38 -3.31 -5.19 4.04
N VAL A 39 -3.05 -4.17 3.22
CA VAL A 39 -2.51 -2.88 3.68
C VAL A 39 -3.65 -2.14 4.38
N PRO A 40 -3.54 -1.85 5.69
CA PRO A 40 -4.58 -1.18 6.44
C PRO A 40 -4.75 0.26 5.95
N PHE A 41 -5.97 0.76 5.98
CA PHE A 41 -6.29 2.14 5.62
C PHE A 41 -6.22 3.10 6.81
N THR A 42 -5.77 4.32 6.57
CA THR A 42 -6.08 5.50 7.40
C THR A 42 -6.06 6.75 6.53
N ASP A 43 -6.89 7.72 6.85
CA ASP A 43 -6.80 9.06 6.26
C ASP A 43 -5.73 9.91 6.96
N GLN A 44 -5.32 10.99 6.30
CA GLN A 44 -4.27 11.90 6.78
C GLN A 44 -4.67 12.76 7.97
N ALA A 45 -5.96 12.77 8.34
CA ALA A 45 -6.48 13.46 9.50
C ALA A 45 -7.16 12.48 10.46
N PRO A 46 -6.45 11.51 11.09
CA PRO A 46 -7.07 10.42 11.86
C PRO A 46 -7.99 10.86 13.02
N THR A 47 -7.85 12.11 13.49
CA THR A 47 -8.70 12.69 14.54
C THR A 47 -9.90 13.49 14.01
N GLY A 48 -10.10 13.52 12.69
CA GLY A 48 -11.09 14.34 12.01
C GLY A 48 -10.71 15.82 11.88
N LYS A 49 -9.50 16.22 12.29
CA LYS A 49 -8.99 17.58 12.17
C LYS A 49 -8.19 17.74 10.88
N TRP A 50 -8.80 18.37 9.89
CA TRP A 50 -8.24 18.66 8.56
C TRP A 50 -7.58 20.04 8.50
N ASP A 51 -6.96 20.46 9.61
CA ASP A 51 -6.26 21.75 9.73
C ASP A 51 -4.90 21.74 9.03
N ARG A 52 -4.32 20.56 8.81
CA ARG A 52 -3.13 20.33 7.99
C ARG A 52 -3.44 19.31 6.88
N ASN A 53 -3.33 19.76 5.63
CA ASN A 53 -3.65 18.95 4.44
C ASN A 53 -2.41 18.41 3.72
N GLU A 54 -1.27 18.35 4.40
CA GLU A 54 0.05 18.10 3.78
C GLU A 54 0.66 16.74 4.14
N ASP A 55 -0.04 15.87 4.88
CA ASP A 55 0.56 14.62 5.40
C ASP A 55 0.23 13.37 4.55
N CYS A 56 -0.01 13.53 3.24
CA CYS A 56 -0.37 12.41 2.38
C CYS A 56 0.77 11.41 2.21
N GLU A 57 2.02 11.88 2.13
CA GLU A 57 3.23 11.07 2.04
C GLU A 57 3.45 10.29 3.34
N GLU A 58 3.36 10.96 4.49
CA GLU A 58 3.53 10.33 5.78
C GLU A 58 2.46 9.26 6.02
N THR A 59 1.21 9.59 5.71
CA THR A 59 0.09 8.68 5.90
C THR A 59 0.22 7.45 4.98
N SER A 60 0.67 7.67 3.74
CA SER A 60 0.96 6.61 2.78
C SER A 60 2.07 5.66 3.28
N ILE A 61 3.16 6.21 3.81
CA ILE A 61 4.25 5.43 4.42
C ILE A 61 3.75 4.70 5.68
N ALA A 62 2.93 5.32 6.51
CA ALA A 62 2.40 4.72 7.74
C ALA A 62 1.54 3.47 7.44
N MET A 63 0.71 3.52 6.40
CA MET A 63 -0.06 2.35 5.94
C MET A 63 0.86 1.21 5.47
N ALA A 64 1.86 1.53 4.65
CA ALA A 64 2.83 0.54 4.18
C ALA A 64 3.66 -0.06 5.33
N HIS A 65 4.12 0.79 6.27
CA HIS A 65 4.85 0.37 7.45
C HIS A 65 4.03 -0.63 8.28
N ALA A 66 2.77 -0.31 8.58
CA ALA A 66 1.91 -1.19 9.36
C ALA A 66 1.74 -2.57 8.69
N TYR A 67 1.58 -2.58 7.36
CA TYR A 67 1.55 -3.84 6.60
C TYR A 67 2.84 -4.65 6.77
N PHE A 68 4.01 -4.02 6.70
CA PHE A 68 5.30 -4.71 6.90
C PHE A 68 5.54 -5.15 8.35
N GLU A 69 4.92 -4.51 9.34
CA GLU A 69 4.92 -4.94 10.75
C GLU A 69 3.92 -6.09 11.03
N GLY A 70 3.23 -6.60 10.00
CA GLY A 70 2.32 -7.73 10.15
C GLY A 70 0.88 -7.33 10.48
N ASN A 71 0.53 -6.03 10.47
CA ASN A 71 -0.86 -5.61 10.60
C ASN A 71 -1.67 -6.06 9.37
N ARG A 72 -2.83 -6.67 9.60
CA ARG A 72 -3.74 -7.19 8.56
C ARG A 72 -5.18 -6.70 8.73
N GLU A 73 -5.39 -5.72 9.61
CA GLU A 73 -6.71 -5.10 9.82
C GLU A 73 -7.12 -4.27 8.59
N ASP A 74 -8.42 -4.01 8.44
CA ASP A 74 -8.92 -3.14 7.36
C ASP A 74 -8.45 -1.68 7.55
N LYS A 75 -8.36 -1.22 8.81
CA LYS A 75 -7.98 0.15 9.16
C LYS A 75 -7.00 0.21 10.32
N LEU A 76 -6.13 1.21 10.31
CA LEU A 76 -5.34 1.56 11.49
C LEU A 76 -6.24 2.16 12.57
N THR A 77 -5.87 1.92 13.83
CA THR A 77 -6.45 2.68 14.94
C THR A 77 -5.94 4.12 14.86
N ILE A 78 -6.74 5.07 15.35
CA ILE A 78 -6.37 6.49 15.40
C ILE A 78 -5.02 6.66 16.12
N ALA A 79 -4.84 5.98 17.25
CA ALA A 79 -3.61 6.07 18.05
C ALA A 79 -2.38 5.61 17.25
N LEU A 80 -2.47 4.50 16.54
CA LEU A 80 -1.35 3.96 15.77
C LEU A 80 -1.03 4.82 14.54
N ALA A 81 -2.08 5.29 13.83
CA ALA A 81 -1.92 6.22 12.72
C ALA A 81 -1.22 7.51 13.18
N GLN A 82 -1.66 8.11 14.29
CA GLN A 82 -1.03 9.30 14.84
C GLN A 82 0.42 9.06 15.26
N GLU A 83 0.72 7.91 15.87
CA GLU A 83 2.09 7.56 16.26
C GLU A 83 3.01 7.53 15.03
N TYR A 84 2.62 6.80 13.99
CA TYR A 84 3.44 6.64 12.78
C TYR A 84 3.60 7.94 12.01
N ILE A 85 2.51 8.67 11.78
CA ILE A 85 2.53 9.98 11.12
C ILE A 85 3.43 10.95 11.89
N SER A 86 3.34 10.97 13.23
CA SER A 86 4.18 11.86 14.06
C SER A 86 5.66 11.51 13.97
N LYS A 87 6.02 10.21 13.90
CA LYS A 87 7.42 9.80 13.70
C LYS A 87 7.98 10.29 12.36
N LEU A 88 7.19 10.16 11.30
CA LEU A 88 7.57 10.60 9.95
C LEU A 88 7.73 12.13 9.88
N ARG A 89 6.76 12.88 10.41
CA ARG A 89 6.85 14.35 10.53
C ARG A 89 8.10 14.81 11.29
N ASN A 90 8.43 14.13 12.39
CA ASN A 90 9.62 14.45 13.17
C ASN A 90 10.90 14.19 12.37
N TRP A 91 10.93 13.12 11.59
CA TRP A 91 12.05 12.82 10.70
C TRP A 91 12.16 13.87 9.59
N GLU A 92 11.05 14.22 8.93
CA GLU A 92 10.98 15.22 7.88
C GLU A 92 11.49 16.58 8.39
N ALA A 93 10.97 17.05 9.51
CA ALA A 93 11.35 18.32 10.12
C ALA A 93 12.85 18.37 10.48
N ALA A 94 13.44 17.24 10.88
CA ALA A 94 14.85 17.16 11.27
C ALA A 94 15.82 17.06 10.08
N ASN A 95 15.39 16.50 8.93
CA ASN A 95 16.29 16.15 7.82
C ASN A 95 16.06 16.96 6.54
N ILE A 96 14.82 17.39 6.29
CA ILE A 96 14.41 18.08 5.06
C ILE A 96 14.00 19.52 5.37
N GLY A 97 13.41 19.75 6.55
CA GLY A 97 12.82 21.03 6.96
C GLY A 97 11.30 21.03 6.78
N TYR A 98 10.59 21.85 7.55
CA TYR A 98 9.11 21.87 7.61
C TYR A 98 8.48 22.36 6.29
N ASN A 99 7.43 21.67 5.81
CA ASN A 99 6.59 22.08 4.67
C ASN A 99 7.32 22.22 3.32
N ALA A 100 8.32 21.37 3.05
CA ALA A 100 8.78 21.20 1.68
C ALA A 100 7.86 20.18 1.01
N ASP A 101 7.18 20.52 -0.08
CA ASP A 101 6.43 19.54 -0.87
C ASP A 101 7.36 18.35 -1.21
N THR A 102 7.11 17.19 -0.61
CA THR A 102 8.04 16.06 -0.66
C THR A 102 7.78 15.20 -1.88
N GLY A 103 8.45 15.55 -2.99
CA GLY A 103 8.55 14.68 -4.17
C GLY A 103 9.06 13.27 -3.82
N ALA A 104 8.96 12.34 -4.77
CA ALA A 104 9.29 10.93 -4.60
C ALA A 104 10.62 10.64 -3.86
N TYR A 105 11.65 11.44 -4.10
CA TYR A 105 12.96 11.31 -3.45
C TYR A 105 12.90 11.58 -1.93
N ALA A 106 12.21 12.65 -1.53
CA ALA A 106 12.05 13.01 -0.12
C ALA A 106 11.19 11.97 0.60
N THR A 107 10.09 11.53 -0.01
CA THR A 107 9.26 10.43 0.50
C THR A 107 10.06 9.14 0.69
N SER A 108 10.93 8.79 -0.27
CA SER A 108 11.80 7.61 -0.19
C SER A 108 12.74 7.69 1.01
N SER A 109 13.44 8.83 1.14
CA SER A 109 14.38 9.07 2.24
C SER A 109 13.68 9.03 3.60
N MET A 110 12.45 9.54 3.67
CA MET A 110 11.63 9.54 4.89
C MET A 110 11.21 8.14 5.32
N ALA A 111 10.76 7.30 4.38
CA ALA A 111 10.40 5.91 4.66
C ALA A 111 11.63 5.08 5.13
N GLU A 112 12.76 5.26 4.45
CA GLU A 112 14.03 4.63 4.78
C GLU A 112 14.54 5.07 6.14
N GLY A 113 14.60 6.38 6.39
CA GLY A 113 15.16 6.95 7.60
C GLY A 113 14.30 6.78 8.85
N THR A 114 12.97 6.72 8.70
CA THR A 114 12.05 6.58 9.85
C THR A 114 11.83 5.12 10.24
N PHE A 115 11.65 4.24 9.24
CA PHE A 115 11.21 2.86 9.48
C PHE A 115 12.13 1.79 8.88
N GLY A 116 13.26 2.16 8.25
CA GLY A 116 14.15 1.21 7.60
C GLY A 116 13.50 0.45 6.44
N ILE A 117 12.46 1.02 5.82
CA ILE A 117 11.80 0.43 4.65
C ILE A 117 12.72 0.62 3.45
N THR A 118 12.96 -0.42 2.66
CA THR A 118 13.72 -0.26 1.41
C THR A 118 12.83 0.33 0.34
N VAL A 119 13.24 1.44 -0.27
CA VAL A 119 12.49 2.08 -1.35
C VAL A 119 13.25 2.02 -2.66
N ARG A 120 12.62 1.42 -3.68
CA ARG A 120 13.13 1.45 -5.05
C ARG A 120 12.19 2.26 -5.93
N GLN A 121 12.76 3.21 -6.66
CA GLN A 121 12.00 4.02 -7.61
C GLN A 121 12.01 3.38 -9.00
N ILE A 122 10.84 3.26 -9.64
CA ILE A 122 10.71 2.86 -11.04
C ILE A 122 10.15 4.04 -11.82
N LYS A 123 10.86 4.46 -12.87
CA LYS A 123 10.40 5.49 -13.81
C LYS A 123 9.68 4.86 -15.00
N ASP A 124 8.72 5.59 -15.56
CA ASP A 124 7.98 5.20 -16.77
C ASP A 124 7.41 3.77 -16.69
N TYR A 125 6.92 3.39 -15.51
CA TYR A 125 6.42 2.06 -15.22
C TYR A 125 5.27 1.66 -16.16
N THR A 126 5.19 0.37 -16.42
CA THR A 126 4.06 -0.27 -17.11
C THR A 126 3.09 -0.87 -16.11
N GLU A 127 1.92 -1.31 -16.60
CA GLU A 127 0.95 -2.03 -15.77
C GLU A 127 1.56 -3.33 -15.21
N ASP A 128 2.30 -4.06 -16.04
CA ASP A 128 2.96 -5.31 -15.67
C ASP A 128 4.02 -5.09 -14.57
N ASP A 129 4.76 -3.97 -14.62
CA ASP A 129 5.72 -3.63 -13.57
C ASP A 129 5.04 -3.52 -12.21
N LEU A 130 3.90 -2.80 -12.12
CA LEU A 130 3.19 -2.63 -10.86
C LEU A 130 2.62 -3.95 -10.34
N LYS A 131 1.99 -4.74 -11.22
CA LYS A 131 1.42 -6.05 -10.86
C LYS A 131 2.50 -7.01 -10.38
N LYS A 132 3.65 -7.03 -11.06
CA LYS A 132 4.82 -7.83 -10.67
C LYS A 132 5.34 -7.45 -9.30
N GLU A 133 5.42 -6.17 -8.96
CA GLU A 133 5.87 -5.74 -7.63
C GLU A 133 4.86 -6.09 -6.54
N LEU A 134 3.56 -5.88 -6.78
CA LEU A 134 2.50 -6.30 -5.84
C LEU A 134 2.53 -7.82 -5.59
N SER A 135 2.79 -8.63 -6.63
CA SER A 135 2.92 -10.10 -6.49
C SER A 135 4.07 -10.56 -5.58
N LYS A 136 5.03 -9.69 -5.31
CA LYS A 136 6.15 -9.92 -4.37
C LYS A 136 5.84 -9.43 -2.95
N ASN A 137 4.60 -9.04 -2.67
CA ASN A 137 4.18 -8.38 -1.42
C ASN A 137 4.83 -7.01 -1.20
N HIS A 138 5.24 -6.34 -2.28
CA HIS A 138 5.70 -4.95 -2.19
C HIS A 138 4.50 -4.02 -2.20
N VAL A 139 4.55 -2.96 -1.39
CA VAL A 139 3.54 -1.89 -1.40
C VAL A 139 4.04 -0.78 -2.31
N ILE A 140 3.16 -0.18 -3.10
CA ILE A 140 3.54 0.85 -4.06
C ILE A 140 2.94 2.17 -3.64
N LEU A 141 3.76 3.22 -3.55
CA LEU A 141 3.28 4.60 -3.43
C LEU A 141 3.39 5.28 -4.80
N LEU A 142 2.34 5.97 -5.21
CA LEU A 142 2.31 6.72 -6.46
C LEU A 142 2.07 8.21 -6.19
N PRO A 143 3.01 9.09 -6.57
CA PRO A 143 2.77 10.52 -6.65
C PRO A 143 1.88 10.84 -7.84
N VAL A 144 0.83 11.62 -7.60
CA VAL A 144 -0.22 11.92 -8.58
C VAL A 144 -0.69 13.35 -8.46
N ASN A 145 -1.24 13.85 -9.57
CA ASN A 145 -2.12 15.00 -9.57
C ASN A 145 -3.55 14.52 -9.27
N ALA A 146 -4.04 14.80 -8.05
CA ALA A 146 -5.34 14.31 -7.57
C ALA A 146 -6.52 14.72 -8.48
N ARG A 147 -6.47 15.86 -9.18
CA ARG A 147 -7.53 16.28 -10.12
C ARG A 147 -7.71 15.33 -11.30
N LEU A 148 -6.67 14.60 -11.65
CA LEU A 148 -6.68 13.71 -12.81
C LEU A 148 -7.11 12.28 -12.44
N LEU A 149 -7.38 12.00 -11.17
CA LEU A 149 -7.92 10.71 -10.72
C LEU A 149 -9.43 10.57 -11.00
N ASP A 150 -10.08 11.56 -11.63
CA ASP A 150 -11.53 11.58 -11.95
C ASP A 150 -12.44 11.30 -10.73
N ASN A 151 -11.97 11.59 -9.52
CA ASN A 151 -12.71 11.43 -8.26
C ASN A 151 -13.47 12.72 -7.91
N LEU A 152 -14.76 12.62 -7.57
CA LEU A 152 -15.60 13.74 -7.13
C LEU A 152 -15.02 14.49 -5.92
N THR A 153 -14.27 13.81 -5.06
CA THR A 153 -13.62 14.40 -3.88
C THR A 153 -12.66 15.56 -4.24
N TYR A 154 -12.04 15.53 -5.41
CA TYR A 154 -11.01 16.50 -5.82
C TYR A 154 -11.49 17.51 -6.89
N GLN A 155 -12.81 17.58 -7.14
CA GLN A 155 -13.36 18.42 -8.21
C GLN A 155 -13.46 19.91 -7.84
N GLU A 156 -13.90 20.24 -6.61
CA GLU A 156 -14.18 21.62 -6.21
C GLU A 156 -12.99 22.32 -5.52
N SER A 157 -12.02 21.56 -5.00
CA SER A 157 -10.80 22.08 -4.37
C SER A 157 -9.55 21.33 -4.84
N GLY A 158 -8.58 22.09 -5.38
CA GLY A 158 -7.16 21.74 -5.48
C GLY A 158 -6.64 20.96 -6.70
N PRO A 159 -5.62 21.46 -7.43
CA PRO A 159 -4.57 20.64 -8.03
C PRO A 159 -3.45 20.61 -7.02
N PHE A 160 -3.30 19.51 -6.30
CA PHE A 160 -2.20 19.35 -5.39
C PHE A 160 -1.52 18.03 -5.71
N TYR A 161 -0.19 18.09 -5.66
CA TYR A 161 0.63 16.91 -5.54
C TYR A 161 0.08 16.07 -4.38
N HIS A 162 -0.09 14.78 -4.63
CA HIS A 162 -0.70 13.85 -3.69
C HIS A 162 0.00 12.51 -3.77
N MET A 163 0.01 11.78 -2.66
CA MET A 163 0.58 10.44 -2.58
C MET A 163 -0.51 9.43 -2.24
N ILE A 164 -0.68 8.42 -3.10
CA ILE A 164 -1.65 7.33 -2.92
C ILE A 164 -0.94 5.98 -2.81
N VAL A 165 -1.61 5.00 -2.19
CA VAL A 165 -1.08 3.65 -1.99
C VAL A 165 -1.78 2.66 -2.91
N VAL A 166 -1.04 2.05 -3.84
CA VAL A 166 -1.53 0.90 -4.61
C VAL A 166 -1.28 -0.36 -3.78
N ARG A 167 -2.34 -1.11 -3.48
CA ARG A 167 -2.28 -2.32 -2.65
C ARG A 167 -2.83 -3.56 -3.33
N GLY A 168 -3.34 -3.46 -4.55
CA GLY A 168 -3.91 -4.59 -5.24
C GLY A 168 -4.35 -4.25 -6.65
N TYR A 169 -4.83 -5.27 -7.36
CA TYR A 169 -5.33 -5.16 -8.72
C TYR A 169 -6.28 -6.31 -9.05
N ASP A 170 -7.03 -6.14 -10.13
CA ASP A 170 -7.72 -7.21 -10.84
C ASP A 170 -7.49 -7.10 -12.36
N THR A 171 -8.32 -7.78 -13.15
CA THR A 171 -8.23 -7.78 -14.62
C THR A 171 -8.52 -6.42 -15.26
N SER A 172 -9.12 -5.49 -14.52
CA SER A 172 -9.62 -4.21 -15.03
C SER A 172 -8.88 -2.98 -14.48
N GLY A 173 -8.09 -3.13 -13.42
CA GLY A 173 -7.40 -2.00 -12.80
C GLY A 173 -6.82 -2.29 -11.42
N PHE A 174 -6.65 -1.23 -10.63
CA PHE A 174 -5.92 -1.22 -9.37
C PHE A 174 -6.77 -0.74 -8.19
N ILE A 175 -6.47 -1.30 -7.02
CA ILE A 175 -7.12 -1.00 -5.74
C ILE A 175 -6.18 -0.11 -4.92
N ILE A 176 -6.70 1.05 -4.52
CA ILE A 176 -5.97 2.16 -3.91
C ILE A 176 -6.44 2.42 -2.49
N ASN A 177 -5.51 2.71 -1.59
CA ASN A 177 -5.78 3.45 -0.36
C ASN A 177 -5.38 4.91 -0.55
N ASP A 178 -6.37 5.81 -0.51
CA ASP A 178 -6.21 7.24 -0.72
C ASP A 178 -6.30 7.99 0.62
N PRO A 179 -5.17 8.49 1.18
CA PRO A 179 -5.19 9.14 2.49
C PRO A 179 -5.89 10.51 2.49
N GLY A 180 -6.15 11.11 1.32
CA GLY A 180 -6.72 12.45 1.19
C GLY A 180 -8.21 12.55 1.47
N THR A 181 -8.85 11.46 1.90
CA THR A 181 -10.28 11.39 2.15
C THR A 181 -10.64 10.26 3.10
N THR A 182 -11.68 10.44 3.90
CA THR A 182 -12.23 9.38 4.78
C THR A 182 -12.84 8.21 4.00
N HIS A 183 -13.09 8.38 2.70
CA HIS A 183 -13.65 7.37 1.79
C HIS A 183 -12.58 6.71 0.90
N GLY A 184 -11.30 6.86 1.24
CA GLY A 184 -10.19 6.41 0.41
C GLY A 184 -9.83 4.93 0.53
N ASN A 185 -10.52 4.15 1.35
CA ASN A 185 -10.20 2.74 1.57
C ASN A 185 -10.68 1.87 0.38
N GLY A 186 -9.75 1.47 -0.49
CA GLY A 186 -10.05 0.57 -1.61
C GLY A 186 -10.72 1.23 -2.81
N VAL A 187 -10.39 2.48 -3.11
CA VAL A 187 -10.83 3.15 -4.35
C VAL A 187 -10.23 2.44 -5.56
N PHE A 188 -10.96 2.41 -6.68
CA PHE A 188 -10.57 1.67 -7.87
C PHE A 188 -10.27 2.58 -9.06
N TYR A 189 -9.14 2.35 -9.74
CA TYR A 189 -8.77 3.08 -10.96
C TYR A 189 -8.19 2.16 -12.04
N SER A 190 -8.46 2.49 -13.30
CA SER A 190 -7.75 1.86 -14.43
C SER A 190 -6.27 2.25 -14.43
N PHE A 191 -5.42 1.44 -15.06
CA PHE A 191 -4.02 1.78 -15.26
C PHE A 191 -3.86 3.12 -16.00
N GLU A 192 -4.66 3.35 -17.04
CA GLU A 192 -4.61 4.58 -17.84
C GLU A 192 -4.96 5.83 -17.03
N THR A 193 -5.92 5.72 -16.10
CA THR A 193 -6.23 6.80 -15.15
C THR A 193 -5.03 7.11 -14.27
N LEU A 194 -4.42 6.08 -13.65
CA LEU A 194 -3.25 6.26 -12.78
C LEU A 194 -2.05 6.83 -13.55
N LYS A 195 -1.78 6.32 -14.76
CA LYS A 195 -0.66 6.77 -15.60
C LYS A 195 -0.83 8.21 -16.08
N ARG A 196 -2.06 8.59 -16.45
CA ARG A 196 -2.39 9.99 -16.79
C ARG A 196 -2.21 10.90 -15.57
N ALA A 197 -2.67 10.48 -14.40
CA ALA A 197 -2.62 11.27 -13.18
C ALA A 197 -1.21 11.39 -12.58
N ALA A 198 -0.33 10.42 -12.83
CA ALA A 198 1.03 10.41 -12.27
C ALA A 198 1.77 11.71 -12.56
N ALA A 199 2.35 12.30 -11.52
CA ALA A 199 3.11 13.53 -11.58
C ALA A 199 3.97 13.60 -10.33
N ASP A 200 5.20 14.09 -10.42
CA ASP A 200 6.07 14.25 -9.25
C ASP A 200 6.36 15.72 -8.96
N TRP A 201 6.86 16.01 -7.76
CA TRP A 201 7.27 17.36 -7.40
C TRP A 201 8.70 17.66 -7.87
N ASN A 202 8.85 18.67 -8.73
CA ASN A 202 10.16 19.16 -9.15
C ASN A 202 10.67 20.19 -8.14
N ASN A 203 11.52 19.74 -7.22
CA ASN A 203 12.09 20.59 -6.17
C ASN A 203 12.88 21.81 -6.70
N SER A 204 13.57 21.68 -7.84
CA SER A 204 14.35 22.78 -8.42
C SER A 204 13.46 23.86 -9.01
N ALA A 205 12.39 23.46 -9.71
CA ALA A 205 11.44 24.38 -10.33
C ALA A 205 10.30 24.80 -9.38
N LYS A 206 10.13 24.11 -8.24
CA LYS A 206 9.04 24.28 -7.27
C LYS A 206 7.66 24.18 -7.91
N ILE A 207 7.51 23.21 -8.80
CA ILE A 207 6.26 22.93 -9.50
C ILE A 207 6.04 21.42 -9.56
N MET A 208 4.77 21.02 -9.62
CA MET A 208 4.40 19.67 -10.00
C MET A 208 4.70 19.47 -11.49
N ASP A 209 5.40 18.39 -11.82
CA ASP A 209 5.83 18.04 -13.15
C ASP A 209 5.14 16.74 -13.60
N SER A 210 4.16 16.89 -14.48
CA SER A 210 3.38 15.77 -15.03
C SER A 210 4.15 14.91 -16.03
N THR A 211 5.37 15.30 -16.41
CA THR A 211 6.26 14.49 -17.24
C THR A 211 7.02 13.44 -16.43
N ILE A 212 7.09 13.59 -15.11
CA ILE A 212 7.73 12.63 -14.22
C ILE A 212 6.72 11.55 -13.82
N LYS A 213 6.91 10.36 -14.39
CA LYS A 213 6.14 9.16 -14.05
C LYS A 213 7.01 8.26 -13.20
N ILE A 214 6.76 8.22 -11.90
CA ILE A 214 7.58 7.47 -10.96
C ILE A 214 6.71 6.70 -9.98
N ALA A 215 7.11 5.48 -9.65
CA ALA A 215 6.50 4.66 -8.62
C ALA A 215 7.53 4.34 -7.54
N LEU A 216 7.14 4.46 -6.28
CA LEU A 216 7.97 4.09 -5.13
C LEU A 216 7.57 2.69 -4.70
N ILE A 217 8.46 1.73 -4.89
CA ILE A 217 8.26 0.34 -4.50
C ILE A 217 8.87 0.13 -3.12
N LEU A 218 8.00 -0.04 -2.13
CA LEU A 218 8.39 -0.26 -0.74
C LEU A 218 8.46 -1.76 -0.44
N SER A 219 9.51 -2.16 0.27
CA SER A 219 9.75 -3.56 0.64
C SER A 219 10.46 -3.69 1.99
N ARG A 220 10.35 -4.87 2.59
CA ARG A 220 11.08 -5.29 3.80
C ARG A 220 11.56 -6.73 3.66
#